data_AF-A0A856MPV3-F1
#
_entry.id   AF-A0A856MPV3-F1
#
_cell.length_a   1.000
_cell.length_b   1.000
_cell.length_c   1.000
_cell.angle_alpha   90.00
_cell.angle_beta   90.00
_cell.angle_gamma   90.00
#
_symmetry.space_group_name_H-M   'P 1'
#
loop_
_entity.id
_entity.type
_entity.pdbx_description
1 polymer ?
#
loop_
_entity_poly.entity_id
_entity_poly.type
_entity_poly.pdbx_seq_one_letter_code
_entity_poly.pdbx_strand_id
1 'polypeptide(L)' 'MKNNFLQIRLSDRRMSKLREYSAIEDKTMTRVLEDFIDSLPTRSVGTPHAANNPVDQEQH' A
#
# COMPACT_ATOMS: atom_id res chain seq x y z
N MET A 1 -9.82 -14.86 -17.95
CA MET A 1 -8.79 -14.14 -17.19
C MET A 1 -9.27 -12.71 -16.99
N LYS A 2 -9.15 -12.14 -15.79
CA LYS A 2 -9.51 -10.72 -15.57
C LYS A 2 -8.39 -9.88 -16.20
N ASN A 3 -8.69 -9.17 -17.29
CA ASN A 3 -7.74 -8.36 -18.07
C ASN A 3 -7.55 -6.96 -17.46
N ASN A 4 -7.40 -6.87 -16.13
CA ASN A 4 -7.13 -5.59 -15.49
C ASN A 4 -5.63 -5.30 -15.59
N PHE A 5 -5.27 -4.20 -16.25
CA PHE A 5 -3.90 -3.74 -16.38
C PHE A 5 -3.75 -2.38 -15.71
N LEU A 6 -2.54 -2.10 -15.22
CA LEU A 6 -2.22 -0.88 -14.50
C LEU A 6 -1.08 -0.15 -15.21
N GLN A 7 -1.37 1.03 -15.75
CA GLN A 7 -0.38 1.91 -16.35
C GLN A 7 -0.06 3.03 -15.37
N ILE A 8 1.18 3.07 -14.86
CA ILE A 8 1.63 4.09 -13.91
C ILE A 8 2.79 4.87 -14.51
N ARG A 9 2.75 6.19 -14.37
CA ARG A 9 3.90 7.05 -14.64
C ARG A 9 4.80 7.11 -13.42
N LEU A 10 6.03 6.63 -13.55
CA LEU A 10 7.06 6.71 -12.54
C LEU A 10 8.22 7.54 -13.08
N SER A 11 8.93 8.24 -12.19
CA SER A 11 10.24 8.78 -12.55
C SER A 11 11.24 7.64 -12.72
N ASP A 12 12.28 7.85 -13.52
CA ASP A 12 13.33 6.84 -13.77
C ASP A 12 13.93 6.32 -12.47
N ARG A 13 14.19 7.21 -11.51
CA ARG A 13 14.67 6.83 -10.17
C ARG A 13 13.75 5.83 -9.46
N ARG A 14 12.42 6.04 -9.52
CA ARG A 14 11.46 5.12 -8.88
C ARG A 14 11.38 3.80 -9.63
N MET A 15 11.44 3.86 -10.97
CA MET A 15 11.42 2.66 -11.80
C MET A 15 12.67 1.79 -11.59
N SER A 16 13.85 2.38 -11.52
CA SER A 16 15.09 1.65 -11.23
C SER A 16 15.07 1.01 -9.84
N LYS A 17 14.60 1.74 -8.82
CA LYS A 17 14.43 1.18 -7.47
C LYS A 17 13.49 -0.03 -7.47
N LEU A 18 12.37 0.02 -8.20
CA LEU A 18 11.43 -1.10 -8.29
C LEU A 18 12.06 -2.31 -8.98
N ARG A 19 12.82 -2.10 -10.07
CA ARG A 19 13.57 -3.16 -10.75
C ARG A 19 14.61 -3.80 -9.84
N GLU A 20 15.45 -3.00 -9.19
CA GLU A 20 16.49 -3.48 -8.27
C GLU A 20 15.88 -4.28 -7.12
N TYR A 21 14.84 -3.74 -6.48
CA TYR A 21 14.14 -4.44 -5.40
C TYR A 21 13.57 -5.79 -5.87
N SER A 22 12.95 -5.81 -7.05
CA SER A 22 12.37 -7.05 -7.61
C SER A 22 13.43 -8.12 -7.88
N ALA A 23 14.63 -7.71 -8.32
CA ALA A 23 15.75 -8.61 -8.54
C ALA A 23 16.34 -9.17 -7.24
N ILE A 24 16.43 -8.35 -6.19
CA ILE A 24 16.93 -8.77 -4.87
C ILE A 24 15.99 -9.78 -4.21
N GLU A 25 14.68 -9.55 -4.32
CA GLU A 25 13.65 -10.38 -3.68
C GLU A 25 13.25 -11.61 -4.50
N ASP A 26 13.88 -11.83 -5.66
CA ASP A 26 13.55 -12.89 -6.65
C ASP A 26 12.06 -12.90 -7.04
N LYS A 27 11.50 -11.70 -7.26
CA LYS A 27 10.08 -11.49 -7.60
C LYS A 27 9.95 -10.68 -8.88
N THR A 28 8.85 -10.88 -9.59
CA THR A 28 8.50 -9.96 -10.69
C THR A 28 8.05 -8.62 -10.11
N MET A 29 8.25 -7.53 -10.85
CA MET A 29 7.75 -6.21 -10.45
C MET A 29 6.23 -6.21 -10.20
N THR A 30 5.48 -6.99 -10.98
CA THR A 30 4.04 -7.21 -10.77
C THR A 30 3.79 -7.83 -9.40
N ARG A 31 4.51 -8.90 -9.05
CA ARG A 31 4.32 -9.58 -7.77
C ARG A 31 4.66 -8.68 -6.58
N VAL A 32 5.69 -7.85 -6.70
CA VAL A 32 6.02 -6.83 -5.68
C VAL A 32 4.85 -5.87 -5.47
N LEU A 33 4.21 -5.40 -6.55
CA LEU A 33 3.06 -4.51 -6.46
C LEU A 33 1.81 -5.23 -5.92
N GLU A 34 1.58 -6.48 -6.31
CA GLU A 34 0.49 -7.31 -5.76
C GLU A 34 0.65 -7.51 -4.25
N ASP A 35 1.83 -7.96 -3.81
CA ASP A 35 2.13 -8.16 -2.38
C ASP A 35 1.96 -6.84 -1.60
N PHE A 36 2.37 -5.71 -2.19
CA PHE A 36 2.14 -4.39 -1.58
C PHE A 36 0.65 -4.05 -1.48
N ILE A 37 -0.13 -4.26 -2.55
CA ILE A 37 -1.58 -4.00 -2.56
C ILE A 37 -2.29 -4.89 -1.53
N ASP A 38 -1.93 -6.17 -1.46
CA ASP A 38 -2.50 -7.14 -0.52
C ASP A 38 -2.17 -6.78 0.94
N SER A 39 -1.07 -6.07 1.19
CA SER A 39 -0.71 -5.56 2.52
C SER A 39 -1.53 -4.34 2.97
N LEU A 40 -2.23 -3.66 2.05
CA LEU A 40 -3.00 -2.48 2.39
C LEU A 40 -4.24 -2.86 3.23
N PRO A 41 -4.53 -2.14 4.32
CA PRO A 41 -5.72 -2.42 5.11
C PRO A 41 -6.97 -2.21 4.25
N THR A 42 -7.88 -3.19 4.27
CA THR A 42 -9.18 -3.01 3.63
C THR A 42 -9.99 -2.00 4.43
N ARG A 43 -10.00 -0.74 4.00
CA ARG A 43 -10.87 0.27 4.59
C ARG A 43 -12.27 0.05 4.04
N SER A 44 -13.22 -0.36 4.87
CA SER A 44 -14.63 -0.23 4.48
C SER A 44 -14.88 1.27 4.30
N VAL A 45 -15.32 1.65 3.10
CA VAL A 45 -15.77 3.01 2.83
C VAL A 45 -17.04 3.21 3.66
N GLY A 46 -16.89 3.71 4.89
CA GLY A 46 -18.01 3.88 5.81
C GLY A 46 -17.65 4.24 7.25
N THR A 47 -16.44 3.93 7.74
CA THR A 47 -16.11 4.25 9.14
C THR A 47 -15.35 5.58 9.23
N PRO A 48 -15.94 6.65 9.79
CA PRO A 48 -15.19 7.85 10.12
C PRO A 48 -14.09 7.47 11.10
N HIS A 49 -12.90 8.02 10.85
CA HIS A 49 -11.72 7.81 11.66
C HIS A 49 -12.02 8.39 13.06
N ALA A 50 -12.42 7.53 14.00
CA ALA A 50 -12.48 7.91 15.40
C ALA A 50 -11.04 8.19 15.83
N ALA A 51 -10.70 9.47 15.85
CA ALA A 51 -9.46 9.97 16.42
C ALA A 51 -9.41 9.47 17.87
N ASN A 52 -8.39 8.66 18.16
CA ASN A 52 -8.02 8.28 19.52
C ASN A 52 -7.61 9.56 20.26
N ASN A 53 -8.57 10.22 20.89
CA ASN A 53 -8.27 11.12 21.99
C ASN A 53 -8.41 10.29 23.27
N PRO A 54 -7.33 10.08 24.06
CA PRO A 54 -7.50 9.58 25.41
C PRO A 54 -8.29 10.63 26.18
N VAL A 55 -9.54 10.30 26.54
CA VAL A 55 -10.32 11.06 27.51
C VAL A 55 -9.62 10.87 28.85
N ASP A 56 -8.88 11.89 29.26
CA ASP A 56 -8.49 12.07 30.65
C ASP A 56 -9.79 12.33 31.44
N GLN A 57 -10.31 11.29 32.09
CA GLN A 57 -11.43 11.41 33.02
C GLN A 57 -10.86 11.85 34.37
N GLU A 58 -10.67 13.16 34.52
CA GLU A 58 -10.50 13.74 35.85
C GLU A 58 -11.90 13.90 36.49
N GLN A 59 -12.06 13.20 37.60
CA GLN A 59 -13.28 13.06 38.39
C GLN A 59 -13.51 14.32 39.22
N HIS A 60 -14.72 14.87 39.21
CA HIS A 60 -15.25 15.70 40.30
C HIS A 60 -16.77 15.59 40.38
#